data_AF-A0A4V1UUD0-F1
#
_entry.id   AF-A0A4V1UUD0-F1
#
_cell.length_a   1.000
_cell.length_b   1.000
_cell.length_c   1.000
_cell.angle_alpha   90.00
_cell.angle_beta   90.00
_cell.angle_gamma   90.00
#
_symmetry.space_group_name_H-M   'P 1'
#
loop_
_entity.id
_entity.type
_entity.pdbx_description
1 polymer ?
#
loop_
_entity_poly.entity_id
_entity_poly.type
_entity_poly.pdbx_seq_one_letter_code
_entity_poly.pdbx_strand_id
1 'polypeptide(L)'
;GSVITINYSRPSVNGREIGKDLEPMEGKIWRTGANEATIFETSKDVRINGAALPAGKYSMFTIYNGKRATLIFNKTWQQWGAYEYKEADDQVRADAKVYVNSPSTEKLTINVNNDGEAEILWGGTRLGFKIDPPATN
;
A
#
# COMPACT_ATOMS: atom_id res chain seq x y z
N GLY A 1 1.47 10.43 19.99
CA GLY A 1 1.01 10.09 18.63
C GLY A 1 1.16 8.61 18.39
N SER A 2 0.50 8.08 17.37
CA SER A 2 0.81 6.76 16.81
C SER A 2 2.06 6.89 15.93
N VAL A 3 2.92 5.87 15.92
CA VAL A 3 4.12 5.83 15.06
C VAL A 3 3.83 4.86 13.93
N ILE A 4 3.94 5.34 12.69
CA ILE A 4 3.77 4.55 11.48
C ILE A 4 5.12 4.39 10.81
N THR A 5 5.55 3.14 10.60
CA THR A 5 6.78 2.81 9.90
C THR A 5 6.42 2.02 8.64
N ILE A 6 6.87 2.51 7.48
CA ILE A 6 6.67 1.83 6.19
C ILE A 6 8.05 1.53 5.61
N ASN A 7 8.38 0.25 5.52
CA ASN A 7 9.62 -0.21 4.90
C ASN A 7 9.28 -0.82 3.53
N TYR A 8 9.77 -0.20 2.47
CA TYR A 8 9.44 -0.58 1.11
C TYR A 8 10.63 -0.41 0.17
N SER A 9 10.64 -1.25 -0.86
CA SER A 9 11.58 -1.11 -1.97
C SER A 9 11.08 -0.09 -2.98
N ARG A 10 11.98 0.69 -3.58
CA ARG A 10 11.68 1.81 -4.48
C ARG A 10 12.09 1.53 -5.93
N PRO A 11 11.38 0.66 -6.67
CA PRO A 11 11.70 0.40 -8.07
C PRO A 11 11.54 1.66 -8.94
N SER A 12 12.39 1.76 -9.95
CA SER A 12 12.29 2.78 -11.00
C SER A 12 11.47 2.26 -12.18
N VAL A 13 10.72 3.16 -12.85
CA VAL A 13 10.02 2.86 -14.10
C VAL A 13 11.02 2.49 -15.20
N ASN A 14 12.14 3.22 -15.32
CA ASN A 14 13.21 3.04 -16.29
C ASN A 14 12.69 2.90 -17.74
N GLY A 15 11.72 3.73 -18.13
CA GLY A 15 11.13 3.72 -19.47
C GLY A 15 10.19 2.55 -19.79
N ARG A 16 9.86 1.72 -18.79
CA ARG A 16 8.88 0.61 -18.91
C ARG A 16 7.47 1.09 -18.60
N GLU A 17 6.46 0.40 -19.09
CA GLU A 17 5.06 0.79 -18.88
C GLU A 17 4.46 0.07 -17.65
N ILE A 18 3.94 0.86 -16.68
CA ILE A 18 3.20 0.32 -15.52
C ILE A 18 1.87 -0.28 -15.98
N GLY A 19 1.54 -1.46 -15.48
CA GLY A 19 0.36 -2.24 -15.88
C GLY A 19 0.60 -3.16 -17.07
N LYS A 20 1.76 -3.05 -17.72
CA LYS A 20 2.15 -3.89 -18.87
C LYS A 20 3.49 -4.58 -18.64
N ASP A 21 4.56 -3.80 -18.54
CA ASP A 21 5.93 -4.28 -18.29
C ASP A 21 6.24 -4.35 -16.79
N LEU A 22 5.59 -3.50 -16.00
CA LEU A 22 5.74 -3.40 -14.56
C LEU A 22 4.41 -3.63 -13.86
N GLU A 23 4.46 -4.24 -12.68
CA GLU A 23 3.33 -4.24 -11.74
C GLU A 23 2.99 -2.78 -11.34
N PRO A 24 1.81 -2.52 -10.76
CA PRO A 24 0.65 -3.40 -10.62
C PRO A 24 -0.05 -3.66 -11.95
N MET A 25 -0.38 -4.93 -12.23
CA MET A 25 -1.32 -5.30 -13.29
C MET A 25 -2.75 -5.21 -12.76
N GLU A 26 -3.69 -4.80 -13.61
CA GLU A 26 -5.09 -4.72 -13.22
C GLU A 26 -5.63 -6.07 -12.72
N GLY A 27 -6.33 -6.05 -11.59
CA GLY A 27 -6.91 -7.22 -10.93
C GLY A 27 -5.90 -8.15 -10.24
N LYS A 28 -4.60 -7.87 -10.31
CA LYS A 28 -3.57 -8.71 -9.67
C LYS A 28 -3.09 -8.12 -8.35
N ILE A 29 -2.72 -9.02 -7.44
CA ILE A 29 -2.07 -8.68 -6.19
C ILE A 29 -0.66 -8.19 -6.50
N TRP A 30 -0.40 -6.94 -6.13
CA TRP A 30 0.90 -6.32 -6.16
C TRP A 30 1.41 -6.11 -4.74
N ARG A 31 2.68 -6.42 -4.51
CA ARG A 31 3.37 -6.25 -3.20
C ARG A 31 3.69 -4.79 -2.82
N THR A 32 3.17 -3.84 -3.60
CA THR A 32 3.34 -2.40 -3.36
C THR A 32 4.80 -1.99 -3.20
N GLY A 33 5.67 -2.59 -4.02
CA GLY A 33 7.13 -2.56 -3.90
C GLY A 33 7.80 -3.41 -4.98
N ALA A 34 9.11 -3.64 -4.81
CA ALA A 34 9.89 -4.58 -5.62
C ALA A 34 10.64 -5.57 -4.72
N ASN A 35 10.82 -6.80 -5.21
CA ASN A 35 11.42 -7.93 -4.48
C ASN A 35 10.65 -8.31 -3.20
N GLU A 36 10.82 -7.58 -2.11
CA GLU A 36 10.17 -7.83 -0.82
C GLU A 36 8.79 -7.15 -0.75
N ALA A 37 7.88 -7.72 0.03
CA ALA A 37 6.61 -7.08 0.33
C ALA A 37 6.83 -5.85 1.21
N THR A 38 6.08 -4.79 0.96
CA THR A 38 6.17 -3.58 1.78
C THR A 38 5.70 -3.88 3.20
N ILE A 39 6.55 -3.61 4.19
CA ILE A 39 6.24 -3.83 5.60
C ILE A 39 5.61 -2.55 6.14
N PHE A 40 4.40 -2.68 6.69
CA PHE A 40 3.68 -1.63 7.39
C PHE A 40 3.63 -1.96 8.88
N GLU A 41 4.11 -1.06 9.72
CA GLU A 41 4.07 -1.20 11.17
C GLU A 41 3.37 0.02 11.78
N THR A 42 2.49 -0.24 12.75
CA THR A 42 1.81 0.79 13.53
C THR A 42 1.90 0.49 15.01
N SER A 43 2.33 1.46 15.81
CA SER A 43 2.51 1.30 17.26
C SER A 43 1.22 1.33 18.07
N LYS A 44 0.12 1.74 17.44
CA LYS A 44 -1.22 1.78 18.03
C LYS A 44 -2.25 1.34 17.00
N ASP A 45 -3.43 1.00 17.46
CA ASP A 45 -4.58 0.77 16.59
C ASP A 45 -4.83 2.01 15.74
N VAL A 46 -5.14 1.80 14.46
CA VAL A 46 -5.44 2.86 13.48
C VAL A 46 -6.60 2.42 12.60
N ARG A 47 -7.08 3.31 11.74
CA ARG A 47 -8.06 2.98 10.71
C ARG A 47 -7.54 3.36 9.34
N ILE A 48 -7.53 2.41 8.41
CA ILE A 48 -7.16 2.64 7.02
C ILE A 48 -8.42 2.84 6.20
N ASN A 49 -8.65 4.07 5.71
CA ASN A 49 -9.89 4.47 5.04
C ASN A 49 -11.16 4.03 5.80
N GLY A 50 -11.13 4.15 7.13
CA GLY A 50 -12.22 3.74 8.02
C GLY A 50 -12.21 2.26 8.45
N ALA A 51 -11.40 1.39 7.84
CA ALA A 51 -11.28 0.00 8.24
C ALA A 51 -10.30 -0.16 9.42
N ALA A 52 -10.71 -0.83 10.50
CA ALA A 52 -9.90 -0.95 11.71
C ALA A 52 -8.68 -1.87 11.48
N LEU A 53 -7.50 -1.39 11.88
CA LEU A 53 -6.25 -2.13 11.85
C LEU A 53 -5.59 -2.04 13.24
N PRO A 54 -5.49 -3.16 13.96
CA PRO A 54 -4.82 -3.18 15.26
C PRO A 54 -3.34 -2.77 15.18
N ALA A 55 -2.76 -2.41 16.33
CA ALA A 55 -1.32 -2.24 16.48
C ALA A 55 -0.57 -3.51 16.06
N GLY A 56 0.48 -3.37 15.24
CA GLY A 56 1.23 -4.52 14.77
C GLY A 56 2.05 -4.27 13.51
N LYS A 57 2.65 -5.36 13.02
CA LYS A 57 3.40 -5.43 11.76
C LYS A 57 2.63 -6.24 10.75
N TYR A 58 2.59 -5.73 9.52
CA TYR A 58 1.83 -6.30 8.42
C TYR A 58 2.62 -6.20 7.13
N SER A 59 2.37 -7.09 6.19
CA SER A 59 2.77 -6.91 4.80
C SER A 59 1.64 -6.20 4.07
N MET A 60 1.98 -5.18 3.29
CA MET A 60 1.06 -4.38 2.52
C MET A 60 1.06 -4.86 1.06
N PHE A 61 -0.12 -5.23 0.59
CA PHE A 61 -0.40 -5.53 -0.80
C PHE A 61 -1.44 -4.55 -1.34
N THR A 62 -1.51 -4.45 -2.66
CA THR A 62 -2.47 -3.61 -3.35
C THR A 62 -2.99 -4.32 -4.59
N ILE A 63 -4.30 -4.31 -4.79
CA ILE A 63 -4.94 -4.75 -6.02
C ILE A 63 -5.47 -3.51 -6.74
N TYR A 64 -5.03 -3.25 -7.96
CA TYR A 64 -5.54 -2.13 -8.77
C TYR A 64 -6.70 -2.58 -9.65
N ASN A 65 -7.79 -1.82 -9.64
CA ASN A 65 -9.00 -2.05 -10.43
C ASN A 65 -9.44 -0.73 -11.08
N GLY A 66 -8.72 -0.31 -12.12
CA GLY A 66 -8.91 0.99 -12.78
C GLY A 66 -8.78 2.18 -11.83
N LYS A 67 -9.90 2.84 -11.52
CA LYS A 67 -9.96 4.05 -10.67
C LYS A 67 -10.04 3.76 -9.16
N ARG A 68 -10.05 2.48 -8.77
CA ARG A 68 -10.07 2.05 -7.37
C ARG A 68 -8.93 1.07 -7.14
N ALA A 69 -8.50 0.98 -5.90
CA ALA A 69 -7.57 -0.04 -5.47
C ALA A 69 -7.99 -0.60 -4.12
N THR A 70 -7.66 -1.85 -3.86
CA THR A 70 -7.85 -2.47 -2.55
C THR A 70 -6.50 -2.59 -1.89
N LEU A 71 -6.31 -1.87 -0.79
CA LEU A 71 -5.17 -2.03 0.11
C LEU A 71 -5.42 -3.23 1.00
N ILE A 72 -4.43 -4.10 1.13
CA ILE A 72 -4.52 -5.32 1.92
C ILE A 72 -3.37 -5.31 2.91
N PHE A 73 -3.67 -5.51 4.19
CA PHE A 73 -2.67 -5.69 5.23
C PHE A 73 -2.76 -7.12 5.73
N ASN A 74 -1.70 -7.88 5.50
CA ASN A 74 -1.63 -9.30 5.81
C ASN A 74 -0.75 -9.53 7.05
N LYS A 75 -1.18 -10.43 7.94
CA LYS A 75 -0.52 -10.71 9.23
C LYS A 75 0.88 -11.28 9.06
N THR A 76 1.13 -11.97 7.96
CA THR A 76 2.43 -12.53 7.63
C THR A 76 3.30 -11.41 7.06
N TRP A 77 3.98 -10.67 7.93
CA TRP A 77 4.67 -9.42 7.58
C TRP A 77 5.99 -9.61 6.84
N GLN A 78 6.70 -10.72 7.06
CA GLN A 78 7.96 -11.02 6.38
C GLN A 78 7.69 -11.97 5.21
N GLN A 79 7.53 -11.41 4.00
CA GLN A 79 7.31 -12.20 2.80
C GLN A 79 8.19 -11.70 1.64
N TRP A 80 8.75 -12.65 0.91
CA TRP A 80 9.42 -12.36 -0.35
C TRP A 80 8.42 -12.45 -1.50
N GLY A 81 8.15 -11.31 -2.14
CA GLY A 81 7.14 -11.20 -3.19
C GLY A 81 5.71 -11.38 -2.69
N ALA A 82 4.84 -11.86 -3.57
CA ALA A 82 3.45 -12.24 -3.26
C ALA A 82 3.23 -13.77 -3.35
N TYR A 83 4.31 -14.56 -3.40
CA TYR A 83 4.24 -16.02 -3.57
C TYR A 83 3.68 -16.73 -2.34
N GLU A 84 3.93 -16.17 -1.15
CA GLU A 84 3.43 -16.68 0.13
C GLU A 84 2.11 -16.01 0.55
N TYR A 85 1.55 -15.15 -0.30
CA TYR A 85 0.31 -14.47 -0.01
C TYR A 85 -0.82 -15.47 0.18
N LYS A 86 -1.50 -15.37 1.32
CA LYS A 86 -2.71 -16.12 1.64
C LYS A 86 -3.79 -15.14 2.07
N GLU A 87 -4.89 -15.12 1.33
CA GLU A 87 -6.07 -14.30 1.66
C GLU A 87 -6.59 -14.59 3.08
N ALA A 88 -6.44 -15.82 3.59
CA ALA A 88 -6.80 -16.20 4.95
C ALA A 88 -6.02 -15.44 6.05
N ASP A 89 -4.84 -14.92 5.72
CA ASP A 89 -3.99 -14.16 6.64
C ASP A 89 -4.25 -12.64 6.57
N ASP A 90 -5.20 -12.20 5.75
CA ASP A 90 -5.57 -10.79 5.64
C ASP A 90 -6.18 -10.30 6.96
N GLN A 91 -5.54 -9.28 7.55
CA GLN A 91 -6.07 -8.60 8.73
C GLN A 91 -7.17 -7.62 8.35
N VAL A 92 -6.94 -6.87 7.26
CA VAL A 92 -7.90 -5.88 6.79
C VAL A 92 -7.72 -5.63 5.29
N ARG A 93 -8.84 -5.37 4.61
CA ARG A 93 -8.89 -4.84 3.25
C ARG A 93 -9.58 -3.48 3.29
N ALA A 94 -8.98 -2.49 2.64
CA ALA A 94 -9.50 -1.14 2.59
C ALA A 94 -9.53 -0.63 1.16
N ASP A 95 -10.67 -0.10 0.73
CA ASP A 95 -10.78 0.54 -0.58
C ASP A 95 -10.08 1.88 -0.57
N ALA A 96 -9.30 2.14 -1.62
CA ALA A 96 -8.56 3.36 -1.86
C ALA A 96 -8.88 3.91 -3.25
N LYS A 97 -8.69 5.22 -3.40
CA LYS A 97 -8.92 5.91 -4.67
C LYS A 97 -7.62 6.00 -5.45
N VAL A 98 -7.71 5.70 -6.75
CA VAL A 98 -6.60 5.81 -7.69
C VAL A 98 -6.83 7.02 -8.57
N TYR A 99 -5.79 7.82 -8.71
CA TYR A 99 -5.74 9.03 -9.50
C TYR A 99 -4.60 8.95 -10.51
N VAL A 100 -4.73 9.74 -11.57
CA VAL A 100 -3.63 9.99 -12.49
C VAL A 100 -2.60 10.88 -11.79
N ASN A 101 -1.34 10.48 -11.87
CA ASN A 101 -0.21 11.22 -11.34
C ASN A 101 0.51 11.95 -12.47
N SER A 102 0.49 13.28 -12.44
CA SER A 102 1.17 14.11 -13.42
C SER A 102 1.83 15.30 -12.69
N PRO A 103 3.16 15.49 -12.80
CA PRO A 103 4.09 14.68 -13.58
C PRO A 103 4.28 13.26 -13.02
N SER A 104 4.65 12.31 -13.88
CA SER A 104 4.86 10.92 -13.47
C SER A 104 6.03 10.80 -12.49
N THR A 105 5.91 9.91 -11.50
CA THR A 105 6.96 9.67 -10.50
C THR A 105 7.84 8.49 -10.92
N GLU A 106 9.10 8.75 -11.25
CA GLU A 106 10.04 7.74 -11.76
C GLU A 106 10.30 6.59 -10.77
N LYS A 107 10.42 6.89 -9.48
CA LYS A 107 10.66 5.89 -8.42
C LYS A 107 9.44 5.74 -7.55
N LEU A 108 9.05 4.50 -7.24
CA LEU A 108 8.01 4.26 -6.25
C LEU A 108 8.31 5.04 -4.97
N THR A 109 7.34 5.83 -4.56
CA THR A 109 7.45 6.72 -3.41
C THR A 109 6.17 6.61 -2.61
N ILE A 110 6.32 6.29 -1.32
CA ILE A 110 5.25 6.28 -0.34
C ILE A 110 5.48 7.46 0.58
N ASN A 111 4.52 8.37 0.64
CA ASN A 111 4.51 9.51 1.55
C ASN A 111 3.41 9.32 2.58
N VAL A 112 3.68 9.73 3.82
CA VAL A 112 2.68 9.82 4.88
C VAL A 112 2.89 11.16 5.56
N ASN A 113 1.84 11.97 5.65
CA ASN A 113 1.88 13.26 6.35
C ASN A 113 1.41 13.13 7.80
N ASN A 114 1.61 14.20 8.58
CA ASN A 114 1.23 14.24 9.99
C ASN A 114 -0.28 14.25 10.22
N ASP A 115 -1.08 14.55 9.18
CA ASP A 115 -2.54 14.55 9.21
C ASP A 115 -3.12 13.15 8.94
N GLY A 116 -2.26 12.15 8.73
CA GLY A 116 -2.64 10.77 8.45
C GLY A 116 -3.00 10.52 6.98
N GLU A 117 -2.79 11.48 6.08
CA GLU A 117 -2.92 11.21 4.65
C GLU A 117 -1.66 10.52 4.14
N ALA A 118 -1.87 9.40 3.46
CA ALA A 118 -0.83 8.59 2.87
C ALA A 118 -1.07 8.44 1.36
N GLU A 119 0.02 8.42 0.60
CA GLU A 119 -0.04 8.28 -0.84
C GLU A 119 1.08 7.39 -1.37
N ILE A 120 0.75 6.67 -2.43
CA ILE A 120 1.66 5.78 -3.16
C ILE A 120 1.74 6.32 -4.59
N LEU A 121 2.93 6.75 -4.97
CA LEU A 121 3.22 7.40 -6.24
C LEU A 121 4.17 6.54 -7.06
N TRP A 122 3.75 6.15 -8.26
CA TRP A 122 4.64 5.47 -9.21
C TRP A 122 4.17 5.62 -10.65
N GLY A 123 5.09 6.03 -11.52
CA GLY A 123 4.80 6.45 -12.89
C GLY A 123 3.63 7.42 -12.92
N GLY A 124 2.69 7.18 -13.84
CA GLY A 124 1.46 7.96 -13.99
C GLY A 124 0.34 7.64 -12.98
N THR A 125 0.63 6.90 -11.90
CA THR A 125 -0.38 6.43 -10.95
C THR A 125 -0.14 7.00 -9.54
N ARG A 126 -1.21 7.50 -8.92
CA ARG A 126 -1.25 7.95 -7.52
C ARG A 126 -2.39 7.25 -6.79
N LEU A 127 -2.08 6.53 -5.72
CA LEU A 127 -3.08 5.95 -4.83
C LEU A 127 -3.07 6.73 -3.52
N GLY A 128 -4.21 7.29 -3.14
CA GLY A 128 -4.37 8.02 -1.87
C GLY A 128 -5.21 7.23 -0.88
N PHE A 129 -4.77 7.19 0.38
CA PHE A 129 -5.50 6.60 1.49
C PHE A 129 -5.27 7.38 2.78
N LYS A 130 -6.18 7.22 3.73
CA LYS A 130 -6.15 7.91 5.02
C LYS A 130 -5.91 6.91 6.15
N ILE A 131 -5.06 7.30 7.09
CA ILE A 131 -4.71 6.61 8.31
C ILE A 131 -5.27 7.47 9.46
N ASP A 132 -6.46 7.13 9.91
CA ASP A 132 -7.10 7.81 11.03
C ASP A 132 -6.67 7.17 12.36
N PRO A 133 -6.68 7.93 13.48
CA PRO A 133 -6.58 7.36 14.81
C PRO A 133 -7.70 6.32 15.06
N PRO A 134 -7.54 5.45 16.08
CA PRO A 134 -8.58 4.49 16.41
C PRO A 134 -9.84 5.25 16.84
N ALA A 135 -11.01 4.65 16.59
CA ALA A 135 -12.26 5.27 17.00
C ALA A 135 -12.25 5.47 18.53
N THR A 136 -12.34 6.72 18.98
CA THR A 136 -12.68 7.01 20.37
C THR A 136 -14.17 6.73 20.54
N ASN A 137 -14.50 5.67 21.28
CA ASN A 137 -15.82 5.51 21.88
C ASN A 137 -16.06 6.59 22.93
#